data_AF-A0A955XIU0-F1
#
_entry.id   AF-A0A955XIU0-F1
#
_cell.length_a   1.000
_cell.length_b   1.000
_cell.length_c   1.000
_cell.angle_alpha   90.00
_cell.angle_beta   90.00
_cell.angle_gamma   90.00
#
_symmetry.space_group_name_H-M   'P 1'
#
loop_
_entity.id
_entity.type
_entity.pdbx_description
1 polymer ?
#
loop_
_entity_poly.entity_id
_entity_poly.type
_entity_poly.pdbx_seq_one_letter_code
_entity_poly.pdbx_strand_id
1 'polypeptide(L)'
;EPSGTGLRLTVADTGPGIAPTLQERLFRPFTQADSSTTRRFGGTGLGLSICRELAECMGGAVGVDSMPGEGSRFWVDLPLPPAAETPSAEAPTTEDAQALLGLRVLVAEDNAVNMLIVATLLRTLGAEVLEAHDGEDAVQCALREDGALDVVLMDLHMPHVDGLEATRRLRQDPRTAQLPVYALSAAVLERDREQAR
;
A
#
# COMPACT_ATOMS: atom_id res chain seq x y z
N GLU A 1 23.52 15.37 -20.51
CA GLU A 1 24.31 14.84 -19.38
C GLU A 1 24.07 15.72 -18.15
N PRO A 2 23.12 15.41 -17.26
CA PRO A 2 23.04 16.09 -15.98
C PRO A 2 24.12 15.51 -15.06
N SER A 3 25.11 16.34 -14.76
CA SER A 3 26.17 16.08 -13.82
C SER A 3 25.63 16.12 -12.38
N GLY A 4 25.61 14.97 -11.69
CA GLY A 4 25.56 14.91 -10.22
C GLY A 4 24.22 14.44 -9.61
N THR A 5 24.27 13.25 -8.98
CA THR A 5 23.45 12.82 -7.82
C THR A 5 21.98 13.26 -7.82
N GLY A 6 21.18 12.69 -8.72
CA GLY A 6 19.73 12.86 -8.73
C GLY A 6 19.01 11.52 -8.84
N LEU A 7 17.84 11.40 -8.22
CA LEU A 7 16.95 10.25 -8.32
C LEU A 7 15.76 10.60 -9.21
N ARG A 8 15.48 9.76 -10.22
CA ARG A 8 14.22 9.82 -10.98
C ARG A 8 13.28 8.72 -10.51
N LEU A 9 12.12 9.12 -9.99
CA LEU A 9 11.02 8.19 -9.71
C LEU A 9 10.02 8.27 -10.85
N THR A 10 9.40 7.15 -11.19
CA THR A 10 8.48 7.06 -12.33
C THR A 10 7.31 6.13 -12.05
N VAL A 11 6.11 6.58 -12.39
CA VAL A 11 4.87 5.80 -12.33
C VAL A 11 4.31 5.72 -13.75
N ALA A 12 4.07 4.51 -14.24
CA ALA A 12 3.55 4.27 -15.58
C ALA A 12 2.23 3.50 -15.54
N ASP A 13 1.29 3.92 -16.38
CA ASP A 13 0.00 3.28 -16.57
C ASP A 13 -0.27 3.03 -18.06
N THR A 14 -1.17 2.08 -18.36
CA THR A 14 -1.66 1.76 -19.72
C THR A 14 -3.08 2.30 -19.93
N GLY A 15 -3.42 3.41 -19.27
CA GLY A 15 -4.75 4.02 -19.31
C GLY A 15 -5.03 4.78 -20.61
N PRO A 16 -6.04 5.67 -20.61
CA PRO A 16 -6.47 6.38 -21.83
C PRO A 16 -5.43 7.37 -22.37
N GLY A 17 -4.38 7.65 -21.61
CA GLY A 17 -3.41 8.70 -21.94
C GLY A 17 -4.01 10.10 -21.92
N ILE A 18 -3.18 11.09 -22.24
CA ILE A 18 -3.47 12.51 -22.03
C ILE A 18 -3.10 13.28 -23.30
N ALA A 19 -4.02 14.08 -23.81
CA ALA A 19 -3.77 14.94 -24.97
C ALA A 19 -2.66 15.97 -24.68
N PRO A 20 -1.75 16.27 -25.63
CA PRO A 20 -0.64 17.21 -25.42
C PRO A 20 -1.07 18.58 -24.88
N THR A 21 -2.23 19.08 -25.31
CA THR A 21 -2.80 20.36 -24.87
C THR A 21 -3.20 20.38 -23.38
N LEU A 22 -3.51 19.22 -22.80
CA LEU A 22 -3.85 19.09 -21.38
C LEU A 22 -2.59 18.93 -20.51
N GLN A 23 -1.54 18.30 -21.05
CA GLN A 23 -0.27 18.05 -20.34
C GLN A 23 0.35 19.34 -19.77
N GLU A 24 0.30 20.44 -20.52
CA GLU A 24 0.83 21.76 -20.10
C GLU A 24 0.12 22.36 -18.87
N ARG A 25 -1.10 21.92 -18.59
CA ARG A 25 -1.95 22.48 -17.52
C ARG A 25 -2.13 21.53 -16.34
N LEU A 26 -1.77 20.26 -16.48
CA LEU A 26 -2.03 19.20 -15.50
C LEU A 26 -1.48 19.49 -14.10
N PHE A 27 -0.36 20.19 -14.00
CA PHE A 27 0.26 20.54 -12.73
C PHE A 27 -0.23 21.87 -12.15
N ARG A 28 -1.24 22.52 -12.76
CA ARG A 28 -1.87 23.72 -12.20
C ARG A 28 -2.98 23.32 -11.22
N PRO A 29 -3.10 23.97 -10.05
CA PRO A 29 -4.16 23.69 -9.08
C PRO A 29 -5.55 23.71 -9.73
N PHE A 30 -6.42 22.79 -9.29
CA PHE A 30 -7.81 22.66 -9.75
C PHE A 30 -7.97 22.36 -11.25
N THR A 31 -6.92 21.86 -11.91
CA THR A 31 -7.03 21.41 -13.30
C THR A 31 -7.53 19.98 -13.35
N GLN A 32 -8.64 19.76 -14.05
CA GLN A 32 -9.19 18.43 -14.34
C GLN A 32 -9.18 18.23 -15.86
N ALA A 33 -8.76 17.04 -16.31
CA ALA A 33 -8.62 16.71 -17.74
C ALA A 33 -9.96 16.67 -18.48
N ASP A 34 -11.07 16.42 -17.79
CA ASP A 34 -12.43 16.47 -18.35
C ASP A 34 -13.48 16.69 -17.26
N SER A 35 -14.49 17.52 -17.53
CA SER A 35 -15.65 17.73 -16.66
C SER A 35 -16.70 16.61 -16.74
N SER A 36 -16.54 15.67 -17.69
CA SER A 36 -17.53 14.62 -18.01
C SER A 36 -17.33 13.29 -17.26
N THR A 37 -16.20 13.10 -16.56
CA THR A 37 -15.84 11.87 -15.82
C THR A 37 -16.01 12.01 -14.30
N THR A 38 -16.90 12.89 -13.86
CA THR A 38 -17.07 13.31 -12.45
C THR A 38 -17.87 12.37 -11.55
N ARG A 39 -18.22 11.13 -11.97
CA ARG A 39 -19.06 10.25 -11.14
C ARG A 39 -18.42 8.94 -10.65
N ARG A 40 -17.15 8.67 -10.96
CA ARG A 40 -16.50 7.44 -10.46
C ARG A 40 -15.08 7.59 -9.91
N PHE A 41 -14.30 8.62 -10.30
CA PHE A 41 -12.88 8.76 -9.89
C PHE A 41 -12.41 10.22 -9.67
N GLY A 42 -13.33 11.20 -9.53
CA GLY A 42 -12.99 12.62 -9.57
C GLY A 42 -12.37 13.17 -8.27
N GLY A 43 -11.04 13.32 -8.24
CA GLY A 43 -10.33 14.10 -7.21
C GLY A 43 -10.42 15.62 -7.43
N THR A 44 -10.03 16.41 -6.44
CA THR A 44 -10.10 17.90 -6.44
C THR A 44 -9.21 18.60 -7.49
N GLY A 45 -8.43 17.85 -8.27
CA GLY A 45 -7.43 18.41 -9.19
C GLY A 45 -6.22 19.03 -8.47
N LEU A 46 -6.01 18.71 -7.19
CA LEU A 46 -4.89 19.22 -6.39
C LEU A 46 -3.69 18.27 -6.34
N GLY A 47 -3.88 16.97 -6.58
CA GLY A 47 -2.83 15.98 -6.37
C GLY A 47 -1.52 16.31 -7.11
N LEU A 48 -1.61 16.62 -8.40
CA LEU A 48 -0.43 16.93 -9.21
C LEU A 48 0.17 18.31 -8.92
N SER A 49 -0.64 19.30 -8.53
CA SER A 49 -0.10 20.59 -8.10
C SER A 49 0.68 20.45 -6.78
N ILE A 50 0.21 19.60 -5.86
CA ILE A 50 0.94 19.28 -4.62
C ILE A 50 2.25 18.55 -4.96
N CYS A 51 2.23 17.55 -5.84
CA CYS A 51 3.45 16.86 -6.26
C CYS A 51 4.47 17.83 -6.86
N ARG A 52 4.02 18.80 -7.66
CA ARG A 52 4.87 19.85 -8.22
C ARG A 52 5.47 20.73 -7.12
N GLU A 53 4.65 21.25 -6.21
CA GLU A 53 5.12 22.09 -5.10
C GLU A 53 6.16 21.37 -4.24
N LEU A 54 5.92 20.11 -3.90
CA LEU A 54 6.86 19.28 -3.14
C LEU A 54 8.18 19.10 -3.88
N ALA A 55 8.14 18.75 -5.17
CA ALA A 55 9.35 18.59 -5.97
C ALA A 55 10.13 19.91 -6.09
N GLU A 56 9.46 21.03 -6.35
CA GLU A 56 10.09 22.35 -6.42
C GLU A 56 10.70 22.75 -5.06
N CYS A 57 10.03 22.46 -3.94
CA CYS A 57 10.59 22.66 -2.59
C CYS A 57 11.86 21.83 -2.34
N MET A 58 11.96 20.66 -2.96
CA MET A 58 13.14 19.79 -2.91
C MET A 58 14.21 20.17 -3.96
N GLY A 59 14.02 21.27 -4.71
CA GLY A 59 14.91 21.68 -5.79
C GLY A 59 14.84 20.79 -7.04
N GLY A 60 13.82 19.95 -7.12
CA GLY A 60 13.56 19.01 -8.19
C GLY A 60 12.55 19.51 -9.23
N ALA A 61 12.10 18.59 -10.09
CA ALA A 61 11.14 18.84 -11.14
C ALA A 61 10.18 17.66 -11.33
N VAL A 62 8.98 17.91 -11.84
CA VAL A 62 8.00 16.87 -12.20
C VAL A 62 7.58 17.02 -13.65
N GLY A 63 7.13 15.92 -14.26
CA GLY A 63 6.55 15.96 -15.59
C GLY A 63 5.78 14.71 -15.95
N VAL A 64 5.30 14.68 -17.18
CA VAL A 64 4.52 13.57 -17.74
C VAL A 64 4.89 13.38 -19.21
N ASP A 65 5.05 12.11 -19.59
CA ASP A 65 5.12 11.67 -20.97
C ASP A 65 3.88 10.81 -21.24
N SER A 66 2.98 11.25 -22.11
CA SER A 66 1.72 10.54 -22.35
C SER A 66 1.26 10.67 -23.81
N MET A 67 0.63 9.61 -24.30
CA MET A 67 0.00 9.56 -25.62
C MET A 67 -1.45 9.04 -25.50
N PRO A 68 -2.45 9.71 -26.10
CA PRO A 68 -3.82 9.22 -26.09
C PRO A 68 -3.94 7.79 -26.63
N GLY A 69 -4.54 6.90 -25.85
CA GLY A 69 -4.73 5.48 -26.17
C GLY A 69 -3.57 4.56 -25.79
N GLU A 70 -2.42 5.09 -25.36
CA GLU A 70 -1.22 4.29 -25.02
C GLU A 70 -0.85 4.36 -23.53
N GLY A 71 -1.44 5.28 -22.76
CA GLY A 71 -1.20 5.45 -21.32
C GLY A 71 -0.35 6.66 -20.98
N SER A 72 0.12 6.71 -19.72
CA SER A 72 0.88 7.85 -19.20
C SER A 72 2.06 7.40 -18.36
N ARG A 73 3.12 8.20 -18.37
CA ARG A 73 4.30 8.05 -17.53
C ARG A 73 4.55 9.36 -16.80
N PHE A 74 4.27 9.38 -15.50
CA PHE A 74 4.58 10.52 -14.64
C PHE A 74 5.95 10.32 -14.02
N TRP A 75 6.73 11.39 -13.92
CA TRP A 75 8.07 11.34 -13.35
C TRP A 75 8.33 12.52 -12.41
N VAL A 76 9.22 12.29 -11.45
CA VAL A 76 9.81 13.32 -10.60
C VAL A 76 11.32 13.12 -10.54
N ASP A 77 12.05 14.20 -10.78
CA ASP A 77 13.50 14.31 -10.61
C ASP A 77 13.79 15.04 -9.32
N LEU A 78 14.57 14.42 -8.44
CA LEU A 78 14.97 15.01 -7.17
C LEU A 78 16.50 15.05 -7.09
N PRO A 79 17.13 16.20 -6.83
CA PRO A 79 18.57 16.31 -6.60
C PRO A 79 18.89 15.83 -5.19
N LEU A 80 18.75 14.52 -4.96
CA LEU A 80 19.05 13.89 -3.68
C LEU A 80 20.55 13.58 -3.65
N PRO A 81 21.36 14.34 -2.88
CA PRO A 81 22.74 13.96 -2.68
C PRO A 81 22.76 12.58 -1.99
N PRO A 82 23.75 11.72 -2.29
CA PRO A 82 23.95 10.50 -1.53
C PRO A 82 24.05 10.89 -0.05
N ALA A 83 23.35 10.14 0.80
CA ALA A 83 23.44 10.36 2.23
C ALA A 83 24.92 10.34 2.64
N ALA A 84 25.36 11.35 3.39
CA ALA A 84 26.64 11.24 4.08
C ALA A 84 26.59 9.95 4.91
N GLU A 85 27.67 9.17 4.91
CA GLU A 85 27.86 8.02 5.79
C GLU A 85 27.77 8.48 7.25
N THR A 86 26.54 8.69 7.70
CA THR A 86 26.19 8.64 9.10
C THR A 86 26.30 7.16 9.43
N PRO A 87 26.94 6.73 10.53
CA PRO A 87 26.78 5.37 10.99
C PRO A 87 25.28 5.17 11.13
N SER A 88 24.70 4.45 10.18
CA SER A 88 23.28 4.15 10.16
C SER A 88 22.98 3.54 11.53
N ALA A 89 21.95 4.03 12.22
CA ALA A 89 21.16 3.10 13.02
C ALA A 89 20.90 1.92 12.09
N GLU A 90 21.44 0.76 12.46
CA GLU A 90 21.83 -0.36 11.60
C GLU A 90 21.01 -0.44 10.30
N ALA A 91 21.68 -0.29 9.16
CA ALA A 91 21.08 -0.71 7.90
C ALA A 91 20.64 -2.17 8.10
N PRO A 92 19.41 -2.55 7.69
CA PRO A 92 18.89 -3.88 7.97
C PRO A 92 19.92 -4.90 7.50
N THR A 93 20.47 -5.62 8.46
CA THR A 93 21.42 -6.68 8.22
C THR A 93 20.72 -7.80 7.46
N THR A 94 21.47 -8.72 6.88
CA THR A 94 20.89 -9.93 6.28
C THR A 94 20.04 -10.73 7.28
N GLU A 95 20.26 -10.54 8.59
CA GLU A 95 19.42 -11.09 9.67
C GLU A 95 18.05 -10.37 9.76
N ASP A 96 18.00 -9.04 9.56
CA ASP A 96 16.73 -8.29 9.50
C ASP A 96 15.89 -8.67 8.28
N ALA A 97 16.55 -9.01 7.16
CA ALA A 97 15.88 -9.50 5.95
C ALA A 97 15.20 -10.87 6.14
N GLN A 98 15.48 -11.60 7.24
CA GLN A 98 14.86 -12.88 7.56
C GLN A 98 14.23 -12.87 8.95
N ALA A 99 13.86 -11.69 9.47
CA ALA A 99 13.33 -11.52 10.82
C ALA A 99 12.08 -12.37 11.12
N LEU A 100 11.35 -12.82 10.08
CA LEU A 100 10.14 -13.61 10.20
C LEU A 100 10.29 -15.05 9.69
N LEU A 101 11.53 -15.53 9.51
CA LEU A 101 11.79 -16.87 8.99
C LEU A 101 11.09 -17.95 9.83
N GLY A 102 10.28 -18.77 9.16
CA GLY A 102 9.55 -19.88 9.78
C GLY A 102 8.23 -19.50 10.45
N LEU A 103 7.86 -18.21 10.49
CA LEU A 103 6.53 -17.79 10.93
C LEU A 103 5.50 -18.05 9.82
N ARG A 104 4.36 -18.61 10.21
CA ARG A 104 3.19 -18.84 9.34
C ARG A 104 2.13 -17.80 9.66
N VAL A 105 1.96 -16.87 8.73
CA VAL A 105 1.10 -15.70 8.86
C VAL A 105 -0.12 -15.86 7.96
N LEU A 106 -1.32 -15.76 8.52
CA LEU A 106 -2.54 -15.60 7.75
C LEU A 106 -2.83 -14.12 7.56
N VAL A 107 -3.00 -13.68 6.31
CA VAL A 107 -3.41 -12.31 5.98
C VAL A 107 -4.85 -12.35 5.46
N ALA A 108 -5.75 -11.58 6.07
CA ALA A 108 -7.12 -11.41 5.64
C ALA A 108 -7.34 -9.98 5.14
N GLU A 109 -7.57 -9.82 3.84
CA GLU A 109 -7.67 -8.53 3.15
C GLU A 109 -8.43 -8.72 1.83
N ASP A 110 -9.48 -7.94 1.60
CA ASP A 110 -10.37 -8.07 0.45
C ASP A 110 -9.86 -7.31 -0.78
N ASN A 111 -9.00 -6.31 -0.59
CA ASN A 111 -8.37 -5.60 -1.69
C ASN A 111 -7.11 -6.32 -2.19
N ALA A 112 -7.18 -6.86 -3.41
CA ALA A 112 -6.08 -7.57 -4.06
C ALA A 112 -4.75 -6.79 -4.12
N VAL A 113 -4.79 -5.45 -4.20
CA VAL A 113 -3.57 -4.63 -4.22
C VAL A 113 -2.93 -4.57 -2.83
N ASN A 114 -3.74 -4.36 -1.79
CA ASN A 114 -3.24 -4.36 -0.41
C ASN A 114 -2.70 -5.74 -0.04
N MET A 115 -3.43 -6.81 -0.39
CA MET A 115 -2.99 -8.18 -0.19
C MET A 115 -1.62 -8.43 -0.81
N LEU A 116 -1.44 -8.03 -2.08
CA LEU A 116 -0.17 -8.17 -2.78
C LEU A 116 0.96 -7.45 -2.04
N ILE A 117 0.73 -6.21 -1.57
CA ILE A 117 1.73 -5.43 -0.84
C ILE A 117 2.10 -6.12 0.48
N VAL A 118 1.12 -6.44 1.33
CA VAL A 118 1.35 -7.05 2.64
C VAL A 118 2.03 -8.40 2.51
N ALA A 119 1.52 -9.27 1.63
CA ALA A 119 2.08 -10.59 1.43
C ALA A 119 3.51 -10.53 0.85
N THR A 120 3.80 -9.60 -0.06
CA THR A 120 5.15 -9.42 -0.59
C THR A 120 6.13 -8.97 0.50
N LEU A 121 5.73 -8.02 1.35
CA LEU A 121 6.57 -7.55 2.46
C LEU A 121 6.88 -8.69 3.45
N LEU A 122 5.87 -9.44 3.88
CA LEU A 122 6.04 -10.56 4.79
C LEU A 122 6.91 -11.68 4.21
N ARG A 123 6.68 -12.06 2.95
CA ARG A 123 7.50 -13.07 2.25
C ARG A 123 8.95 -12.62 2.09
N THR A 124 9.17 -11.34 1.83
CA THR A 124 10.52 -10.75 1.74
C THR A 124 11.26 -10.85 3.07
N LEU A 125 10.54 -10.77 4.19
CA LEU A 125 11.08 -10.96 5.55
C LEU A 125 11.19 -12.44 5.98
N GLY A 126 10.87 -13.38 5.08
CA GLY A 126 11.02 -14.82 5.31
C GLY A 126 9.79 -15.55 5.86
N ALA A 127 8.65 -14.88 6.04
CA ALA A 127 7.42 -15.52 6.53
C ALA A 127 6.75 -16.39 5.44
N GLU A 128 6.11 -17.48 5.87
CA GLU A 128 5.14 -18.20 5.07
C GLU A 128 3.79 -17.48 5.16
N VAL A 129 3.22 -17.07 4.02
CA VAL A 129 1.98 -16.29 3.99
C VAL A 129 0.85 -17.10 3.38
N LEU A 130 -0.20 -17.29 4.17
CA LEU A 130 -1.51 -17.74 3.72
C LEU A 130 -2.40 -16.52 3.50
N GLU A 131 -3.16 -16.53 2.42
CA GLU A 131 -4.01 -15.41 2.01
C GLU A 131 -5.48 -15.80 2.18
N ALA A 132 -6.29 -14.90 2.73
CA ALA A 132 -7.74 -14.98 2.81
C ALA A 132 -8.36 -13.68 2.29
N HIS A 133 -9.44 -13.79 1.52
CA HIS A 133 -10.01 -12.65 0.79
C HIS A 133 -11.26 -12.03 1.45
N ASP A 134 -11.70 -12.58 2.57
CA ASP A 134 -12.71 -12.00 3.45
C ASP A 134 -12.61 -12.62 4.86
N GLY A 135 -13.45 -12.16 5.80
CA GLY A 135 -13.45 -12.66 7.17
C GLY A 135 -13.94 -14.09 7.33
N GLU A 136 -14.78 -14.62 6.43
CA GLU A 136 -15.23 -16.02 6.49
C GLU A 136 -14.10 -16.95 6.05
N ASP A 137 -13.45 -16.63 4.93
CA ASP A 137 -12.29 -17.39 4.43
C ASP A 137 -11.15 -17.39 5.45
N ALA A 138 -10.93 -16.26 6.14
CA ALA A 138 -9.94 -16.17 7.22
C ALA A 138 -10.24 -17.15 8.36
N VAL A 139 -11.49 -17.25 8.80
CA VAL A 139 -11.91 -18.20 9.83
C VAL A 139 -11.70 -19.63 9.33
N GLN A 140 -12.17 -19.95 8.12
CA GLN A 140 -12.06 -21.31 7.58
C GLN A 140 -10.58 -21.73 7.40
N CYS A 141 -9.73 -20.84 6.91
CA CYS A 141 -8.29 -21.09 6.79
C CYS A 141 -7.66 -21.34 8.17
N ALA A 142 -7.93 -20.49 9.17
CA ALA A 142 -7.37 -20.69 10.50
C ALA A 142 -7.79 -22.01 11.15
N LEU A 143 -9.03 -22.46 10.93
CA LEU A 143 -9.52 -23.74 11.43
C LEU A 143 -8.92 -24.94 10.69
N ARG A 144 -8.61 -24.80 9.39
CA ARG A 144 -7.95 -25.84 8.58
C ARG A 144 -6.50 -26.05 8.98
N GLU A 145 -5.81 -24.99 9.37
CA GLU A 145 -4.41 -25.04 9.80
C GLU A 145 -4.23 -25.64 11.22
N ASP A 146 -5.32 -25.86 11.96
CA ASP A 146 -5.35 -26.62 13.22
C ASP A 146 -4.26 -26.22 14.24
N GLY A 147 -4.05 -24.91 14.40
CA GLY A 147 -3.07 -24.36 15.35
C GLY A 147 -1.65 -24.20 14.79
N ALA A 148 -1.43 -24.45 13.51
CA ALA A 148 -0.15 -24.25 12.84
C ALA A 148 0.11 -22.81 12.34
N LEU A 149 -0.75 -21.85 12.69
CA LEU A 149 -0.56 -20.43 12.43
C LEU A 149 0.04 -19.74 13.65
N ASP A 150 0.99 -18.85 13.43
CA ASP A 150 1.59 -18.05 14.50
C ASP A 150 0.83 -16.75 14.74
N VAL A 151 0.22 -16.19 13.69
CA VAL A 151 -0.46 -14.89 13.75
C VAL A 151 -1.41 -14.69 12.57
N VAL A 152 -2.48 -13.93 12.81
CA VAL A 152 -3.35 -13.38 11.77
C VAL A 152 -3.16 -11.87 11.68
N LEU A 153 -2.94 -11.36 10.47
CA LEU A 153 -3.12 -9.94 10.15
C LEU A 153 -4.49 -9.77 9.50
N MET A 154 -5.37 -9.02 10.14
CA MET A 154 -6.80 -8.97 9.83
C MET A 154 -7.20 -7.55 9.45
N ASP A 155 -7.63 -7.32 8.22
CA ASP A 155 -8.31 -6.07 7.89
C ASP A 155 -9.60 -5.94 8.72
N LEU A 156 -9.82 -4.76 9.29
CA LEU A 156 -11.03 -4.47 10.04
C LEU A 156 -12.26 -4.40 9.12
N HIS A 157 -12.11 -4.01 7.85
CA HIS A 157 -13.23 -3.62 6.99
C HIS A 157 -13.32 -4.47 5.72
N MET A 158 -13.85 -5.67 5.87
CA MET A 158 -14.11 -6.59 4.75
C MET A 158 -15.62 -6.77 4.49
N PRO A 159 -16.03 -7.11 3.26
CA PRO A 159 -17.44 -7.39 2.94
C PRO A 159 -17.92 -8.68 3.61
N HIS A 160 -19.24 -8.76 3.83
CA HIS A 160 -19.93 -9.91 4.43
C HIS A 160 -19.58 -10.19 5.90
N VAL A 161 -18.37 -10.68 6.16
CA VAL A 161 -17.82 -10.92 7.49
C VAL A 161 -16.64 -9.99 7.67
N ASP A 162 -16.81 -8.99 8.53
CA ASP A 162 -15.75 -8.03 8.85
C ASP A 162 -14.69 -8.64 9.79
N GLY A 163 -13.57 -7.95 9.95
CA GLY A 163 -12.45 -8.44 10.75
C GLY A 163 -12.75 -8.59 12.24
N LEU A 164 -13.67 -7.78 12.78
CA LEU A 164 -14.06 -7.86 14.20
C LEU A 164 -14.92 -9.10 14.45
N GLU A 165 -15.89 -9.36 13.58
CA GLU A 165 -16.73 -10.55 13.63
C GLU A 165 -15.91 -11.82 13.35
N ALA A 166 -15.03 -11.81 12.35
CA ALA A 166 -14.09 -12.90 12.11
C ALA A 166 -13.24 -13.20 13.36
N THR A 167 -12.69 -12.16 14.00
CA THR A 167 -11.93 -12.29 15.25
C THR A 167 -12.78 -12.90 16.36
N ARG A 168 -14.04 -12.47 16.54
CA ARG A 168 -14.96 -13.09 17.53
C ARG A 168 -15.16 -14.58 17.27
N ARG A 169 -15.33 -14.98 16.01
CA ARG A 169 -15.50 -16.40 15.64
C ARG A 169 -14.24 -17.23 15.93
N LEU A 170 -13.06 -16.70 15.59
CA LEU A 170 -11.78 -17.33 15.95
C LEU A 170 -11.63 -17.52 17.47
N ARG A 171 -12.11 -16.56 18.27
CA ARG A 171 -12.08 -16.64 19.74
C ARG A 171 -13.04 -17.68 20.33
N GLN A 172 -14.08 -18.08 19.59
CA GLN A 172 -15.06 -19.08 20.03
C GLN A 172 -14.58 -20.52 19.82
N ASP A 173 -13.66 -20.77 18.88
CA ASP A 173 -13.10 -22.11 18.64
C ASP A 173 -11.83 -22.32 19.50
N PRO A 174 -11.75 -23.36 20.33
CA PRO A 174 -10.59 -23.65 21.16
C PRO A 174 -9.26 -23.75 20.40
N ARG A 175 -9.29 -24.16 19.13
CA ARG A 175 -8.09 -24.31 18.27
C ARG A 175 -7.46 -22.97 17.91
N THR A 176 -8.27 -21.91 17.84
CA THR A 176 -7.85 -20.57 17.41
C THR A 176 -8.06 -19.51 18.49
N ALA A 177 -8.59 -19.89 19.65
CA ALA A 177 -8.93 -18.97 20.73
C ALA A 177 -7.72 -18.15 21.21
N GLN A 178 -6.52 -18.73 21.17
CA GLN A 178 -5.28 -18.09 21.58
C GLN A 178 -4.45 -17.53 20.42
N LEU A 179 -4.89 -17.73 19.17
CA LEU A 179 -4.17 -17.27 17.98
C LEU A 179 -4.06 -15.73 17.99
N PRO A 180 -2.86 -15.13 18.01
CA PRO A 180 -2.72 -13.69 17.94
C PRO A 180 -3.38 -13.12 16.67
N VAL A 181 -4.16 -12.06 16.83
CA VAL A 181 -4.79 -11.33 15.72
C VAL A 181 -4.40 -9.86 15.83
N TYR A 182 -3.73 -9.33 14.81
CA TYR A 182 -3.40 -7.92 14.69
C TYR A 182 -4.28 -7.28 13.62
N ALA A 183 -4.94 -6.19 13.97
CA ALA A 183 -5.74 -5.42 13.04
C ALA A 183 -4.85 -4.66 12.04
N LEU A 184 -5.17 -4.76 10.75
CA LEU A 184 -4.66 -3.90 9.69
C LEU A 184 -5.68 -2.79 9.45
N SER A 185 -5.23 -1.54 9.45
CA SER A 185 -6.08 -0.39 9.13
C SER A 185 -5.23 0.77 8.60
N ALA A 186 -5.71 1.43 7.54
CA ALA A 186 -5.11 2.63 6.98
C ALA A 186 -5.41 3.91 7.81
N ALA A 187 -6.40 3.86 8.70
CA ALA A 187 -6.75 4.94 9.62
C ALA A 187 -7.43 4.35 10.86
N VAL A 188 -6.68 4.22 11.96
CA VAL A 188 -7.26 3.75 13.23
C VAL A 188 -8.07 4.89 13.85
N LEU A 189 -9.39 4.78 13.81
CA LEU A 189 -10.26 5.68 14.57
C LEU A 189 -10.32 5.22 16.03
N GLU A 190 -10.55 6.17 16.94
CA GLU A 190 -10.62 5.90 18.38
C GLU A 190 -11.72 4.86 18.71
N ARG A 191 -12.81 4.86 17.92
CA ARG A 191 -13.90 3.88 17.98
C ARG A 191 -13.47 2.45 17.66
N ASP A 192 -12.51 2.26 16.76
CA ASP A 192 -12.02 0.93 16.39
C ASP A 192 -11.22 0.31 17.53
N ARG A 193 -10.48 1.14 18.29
CA ARG A 193 -9.75 0.71 19.49
C ARG A 193 -10.67 0.30 20.63
N GLU A 194 -11.80 0.99 20.80
CA GLU A 194 -12.77 0.67 21.84
C GLU A 194 -13.44 -0.69 21.59
N GLN A 195 -13.71 -1.03 20.33
CA GLN A 195 -14.34 -2.31 19.97
C GLN A 195 -13.40 -3.52 20.04
N ALA A 196 -12.08 -3.28 20.04
CA ALA A 196 -11.04 -4.30 20.11
C ALA A 196 -10.58 -4.64 21.55
N ARG A 197 -11.05 -3.92 22.56
CA ARG A 197 -10.84 -4.23 23.99
C ARG A 197 -11.86 -5.24 24.50
#